data_AF-A0A7J4G098-F1
#
_entry.id   AF-A0A7J4G098-F1
#
_cell.length_a   1.000
_cell.length_b   1.000
_cell.length_c   1.000
_cell.angle_alpha   90.00
_cell.angle_beta   90.00
_cell.angle_gamma   90.00
#
_symmetry.space_group_name_H-M   'P 1'
#
loop_
_entity.id
_entity.type
_entity.pdbx_description
1 polymer ?
#
loop_
_entity_poly.entity_id
_entity_poly.type
_entity_poly.pdbx_seq_one_letter_code
_entity_poly.pdbx_strand_id
1 'polypeptide(L)'
;QRELKAQVKQLIEKNKLECDNFGDAYHFVEQGKIERIFVSTEMIEELSCGQLAIVKLNDTYEVVPAKVARQINCRTKEAVIVFHEKKNA
;
A
#
# COMPACT_ATOMS: atom_id res chain seq x y z
N GLN A 1 -20.17 -1.49 12.12
CA GLN A 1 -18.99 -2.35 11.90
C GLN A 1 -17.69 -1.52 11.97
N ARG A 2 -17.22 -1.14 13.17
CA ARG A 2 -16.01 -0.30 13.36
C ARG A 2 -14.75 -1.13 13.69
N GLU A 3 -14.92 -2.34 14.20
CA GLU A 3 -13.83 -3.19 14.70
C GLU A 3 -12.87 -3.64 13.59
N LEU A 4 -13.39 -3.93 12.39
CA LEU A 4 -12.56 -4.34 11.25
C LEU A 4 -11.61 -3.24 10.78
N LYS A 5 -12.07 -1.98 10.73
CA LYS A 5 -11.23 -0.84 10.33
C LYS A 5 -10.11 -0.58 11.33
N ALA A 6 -10.41 -0.68 12.62
CA ALA A 6 -9.39 -0.54 13.67
C ALA A 6 -8.34 -1.66 13.60
N GLN A 7 -8.76 -2.91 13.36
CA GLN A 7 -7.83 -4.03 13.17
C GLN A 7 -6.95 -3.87 11.92
N VAL A 8 -7.54 -3.42 10.80
CA VAL A 8 -6.79 -3.12 9.56
C VAL A 8 -5.75 -2.04 9.84
N LYS A 9 -6.13 -0.95 10.53
CA LYS A 9 -5.21 0.12 10.90
C LYS A 9 -4.02 -0.40 11.71
N GLN A 10 -4.26 -1.19 12.74
CA GLN A 10 -3.17 -1.78 13.54
C GLN A 10 -2.25 -2.68 12.69
N LEU A 11 -2.84 -3.44 11.76
CA LEU A 11 -2.05 -4.30 10.88
C LEU A 11 -1.16 -3.48 9.94
N ILE A 12 -1.68 -2.37 9.41
CA ILE A 12 -0.91 -1.42 8.60
C ILE A 12 0.19 -0.80 9.46
N GLU A 13 -0.14 -0.19 10.60
CA GLU A 13 0.84 0.50 11.46
C GLU A 13 1.95 -0.43 11.95
N LYS A 14 1.67 -1.72 12.14
CA LYS A 14 2.66 -2.71 12.57
C LYS A 14 3.52 -3.28 11.43
N ASN A 15 3.02 -3.28 10.20
CA ASN A 15 3.73 -3.88 9.05
C ASN A 15 4.06 -2.87 7.95
N LYS A 16 3.80 -1.58 8.17
CA LYS A 16 4.18 -0.53 7.25
C LYS A 16 5.70 -0.48 7.12
N LEU A 17 6.13 -0.19 5.92
CA LEU A 17 7.53 0.05 5.62
C LEU A 17 7.79 1.55 5.69
N GLU A 18 8.93 1.91 6.27
CA GLU A 18 9.37 3.30 6.30
C GLU A 18 9.70 3.75 4.89
N CYS A 19 8.81 4.56 4.33
CA CYS A 19 9.00 5.14 3.02
C CYS A 19 10.14 6.16 3.10
N ASP A 20 11.03 6.12 2.13
CA ASP A 20 12.13 7.08 2.06
C ASP A 20 11.61 8.40 1.51
N ASN A 21 11.47 9.40 2.39
CA ASN A 21 11.02 10.74 2.02
C ASN A 21 12.00 11.48 1.10
N PHE A 22 13.24 11.00 0.96
CA PHE A 22 14.25 11.50 0.03
C PHE A 22 14.40 10.61 -1.21
N GLY A 23 13.59 9.55 -1.30
CA GLY A 23 13.57 8.65 -2.44
C GLY A 23 12.86 9.21 -3.67
N ASP A 24 12.58 8.32 -4.60
CA ASP A 24 11.90 8.61 -5.84
C ASP A 24 10.38 8.73 -5.63
N ALA A 25 9.75 9.62 -6.41
CA ALA A 25 8.30 9.77 -6.40
C ALA A 25 7.65 8.65 -7.22
N TYR A 26 6.98 7.73 -6.54
CA TYR A 26 6.15 6.72 -7.18
C TYR A 26 4.76 7.28 -7.46
N HIS A 27 4.40 7.37 -8.73
CA HIS A 27 3.11 7.88 -9.19
C HIS A 27 2.07 6.77 -9.27
N PHE A 28 0.90 7.01 -8.70
CA PHE A 28 -0.21 6.06 -8.76
C PHE A 28 -1.55 6.77 -8.93
N VAL A 29 -2.56 6.03 -9.39
CA VAL A 29 -3.91 6.56 -9.60
C VAL A 29 -4.82 6.08 -8.48
N GLU A 30 -5.35 7.03 -7.70
CA GLU A 30 -6.42 6.80 -6.73
C GLU A 30 -7.71 7.43 -7.26
N GLN A 31 -8.76 6.64 -7.51
CA GLN A 31 -10.09 7.14 -7.88
C GLN A 31 -10.10 8.20 -9.01
N GLY A 32 -9.18 8.09 -9.98
CA GLY A 32 -9.04 9.03 -11.10
C GLY A 32 -8.17 10.26 -10.83
N LYS A 33 -7.54 10.35 -9.65
CA LYS A 33 -6.51 11.35 -9.34
C LYS A 33 -5.13 10.69 -9.33
N ILE A 34 -4.14 11.39 -9.89
CA ILE A 34 -2.74 10.96 -9.84
C ILE A 34 -2.15 11.50 -8.54
N GLU A 35 -1.84 10.60 -7.64
CA GLU A 35 -1.15 10.87 -6.39
C GLU A 35 0.29 10.34 -6.48
N ARG A 36 1.13 10.78 -5.54
CA ARG A 36 2.53 10.32 -5.47
C ARG A 36 2.95 10.05 -4.04
N ILE A 37 3.80 9.05 -3.88
CA ILE A 37 4.46 8.74 -2.60
C ILE A 37 5.97 8.72 -2.83
N PHE A 38 6.72 9.26 -1.88
CA PHE A 38 8.18 9.21 -1.91
C PHE A 38 8.63 7.91 -1.27
N VAL A 39 9.31 7.07 -2.05
CA VAL A 39 9.79 5.75 -1.63
C VAL A 39 11.17 5.53 -2.21
N SER A 40 11.96 4.65 -1.61
CA SER A 40 13.28 4.31 -2.17
C SER A 40 13.14 3.58 -3.51
N THR A 41 14.16 3.66 -4.36
CA THR A 41 14.20 2.98 -5.66
C THR A 41 13.95 1.47 -5.52
N GLU A 42 14.49 0.84 -4.48
CA GLU A 42 14.26 -0.58 -4.17
C GLU A 42 12.77 -0.86 -3.91
N MET A 43 12.07 0.00 -3.18
CA MET A 43 10.62 -0.14 -2.97
C MET A 43 9.82 0.01 -4.26
N ILE A 44 10.25 0.86 -5.19
CA ILE A 44 9.60 0.99 -6.51
C ILE A 44 9.69 -0.32 -7.29
N GLU A 45 10.87 -0.96 -7.28
CA GLU A 45 11.05 -2.26 -7.90
C GLU A 45 10.17 -3.31 -7.23
N GLU A 46 10.14 -3.35 -5.90
CA GLU A 46 9.32 -4.28 -5.13
C GLU A 46 7.81 -4.07 -5.34
N LEU A 47 7.37 -2.81 -5.44
CA LEU A 47 5.99 -2.43 -5.81
C LEU A 47 5.65 -2.88 -7.22
N SER A 48 6.59 -2.77 -8.16
CA SER A 48 6.43 -3.20 -9.55
C SER A 48 6.44 -4.73 -9.69
N CYS A 49 7.23 -5.41 -8.86
CA CYS A 49 7.27 -6.87 -8.74
C CYS A 49 6.04 -7.44 -8.05
N GLY A 50 5.25 -6.62 -7.37
CA GLY A 50 4.07 -7.06 -6.62
C GLY A 50 4.38 -7.62 -5.24
N GLN A 51 5.57 -7.35 -4.72
CA GLN A 51 5.97 -7.71 -3.35
C GLN A 51 5.44 -6.70 -2.34
N LEU A 52 5.22 -5.45 -2.77
CA LEU A 52 4.65 -4.37 -1.96
C LEU A 52 3.32 -3.86 -2.53
N ALA A 53 2.59 -3.15 -1.69
CA ALA A 53 1.33 -2.50 -2.01
C ALA A 53 1.21 -1.16 -1.29
N ILE A 54 0.49 -0.22 -1.91
CA ILE A 54 0.14 1.05 -1.31
C ILE A 54 -1.27 0.94 -0.74
N VAL A 55 -1.38 1.24 0.55
CA VAL A 55 -2.65 1.24 1.29
C VAL A 55 -2.93 2.65 1.81
N LYS A 56 -4.21 2.99 1.86
CA LYS A 56 -4.68 4.25 2.46
C LYS A 56 -4.97 4.03 3.92
N LEU A 57 -4.32 4.84 4.76
CA LEU A 57 -4.53 4.85 6.20
C LEU A 57 -5.04 6.22 6.65
N ASN A 58 -6.36 6.30 6.86
CA ASN A 58 -7.06 7.57 7.13
C ASN A 58 -6.87 8.54 5.95
N ASP A 59 -5.89 9.43 6.04
CA ASP A 59 -5.60 10.49 5.06
C ASP A 59 -4.19 10.38 4.46
N THR A 60 -3.37 9.42 4.92
CA THR A 60 -2.02 9.18 4.41
C THR A 60 -1.93 7.88 3.61
N TYR A 61 -0.93 7.79 2.76
CA TYR A 61 -0.59 6.60 2.01
C TYR A 61 0.61 5.93 2.66
N GLU A 62 0.46 4.65 2.99
CA GLU A 62 1.53 3.84 3.58
C GLU A 62 1.84 2.67 2.65
N VAL A 63 3.09 2.24 2.63
CA VAL A 63 3.51 1.03 1.90
C VAL A 63 3.51 -0.15 2.86
N VAL A 64 2.90 -1.26 2.44
CA VAL A 64 2.88 -2.51 3.19
C VAL A 64 3.26 -3.70 2.29
N PRO A 65 3.78 -4.80 2.85
CA PRO A 65 4.00 -6.01 2.09
C PRO A 65 2.72 -6.58 1.47
N ALA A 66 2.82 -7.22 0.31
CA ALA A 66 1.74 -7.87 -0.42
C ALA A 66 0.93 -8.83 0.46
N LYS A 67 1.61 -9.56 1.35
CA LYS A 67 0.97 -10.46 2.33
C LYS A 67 0.00 -9.73 3.25
N VAL A 68 0.33 -8.51 3.65
CA VAL A 68 -0.49 -7.67 4.51
C VAL A 68 -1.59 -6.99 3.69
N ALA A 69 -1.25 -6.49 2.50
CA ALA A 69 -2.20 -5.93 1.55
C ALA A 69 -3.35 -6.89 1.22
N ARG A 70 -3.04 -8.16 0.95
CA ARG A 70 -4.06 -9.21 0.71
C ARG A 70 -4.96 -9.43 1.93
N GLN A 71 -4.40 -9.44 3.14
CA GLN A 71 -5.16 -9.58 4.38
C GLN A 71 -6.09 -8.38 4.62
N ILE A 72 -5.63 -7.18 4.29
CA ILE A 72 -6.43 -5.97 4.36
C ILE A 72 -7.52 -5.99 3.30
N ASN A 73 -7.20 -6.31 2.05
CA ASN A 73 -8.14 -6.39 0.93
C ASN A 73 -9.29 -7.38 1.22
N CYS A 74 -8.97 -8.53 1.82
CA CYS A 74 -9.97 -9.52 2.23
C CYS A 74 -10.97 -8.98 3.27
N ARG A 75 -10.57 -7.99 4.08
CA ARG A 75 -11.41 -7.37 5.12
C ARG A 75 -12.04 -6.06 4.64
N THR A 76 -11.32 -5.27 3.86
CA THR A 76 -11.66 -3.91 3.43
C THR A 76 -10.96 -3.63 2.10
N LYS A 77 -11.70 -3.83 0.99
CA LYS A 77 -11.18 -3.59 -0.36
C LYS A 77 -10.80 -2.12 -0.60
N GLU A 78 -11.50 -1.20 0.06
CA GLU A 78 -11.31 0.25 -0.10
C GLU A 78 -9.98 0.76 0.47
N ALA A 79 -9.31 -0.03 1.33
CA ALA A 79 -8.07 0.39 1.96
C ALA A 79 -6.83 0.14 1.09
N VAL A 80 -6.93 -0.73 0.08
CA VAL A 80 -5.82 -1.01 -0.84
C VAL A 80 -5.96 -0.14 -2.08
N ILE A 81 -4.99 0.74 -2.31
CA ILE A 81 -5.01 1.69 -3.43
C ILE A 81 -4.25 1.11 -4.61
N VAL A 82 -3.03 0.65 -4.37
CA VAL A 82 -2.18 0.05 -5.38
C VAL A 82 -1.74 -1.31 -4.91
N PHE A 83 -2.04 -2.33 -5.70
CA PHE A 83 -1.50 -3.66 -5.47
C PHE A 83 -1.26 -4.32 -6.81
N HIS A 84 0.00 -4.36 -7.23
CA HIS A 84 0.39 -5.08 -8.43
C HIS A 84 0.39 -6.56 -8.10
N GLU A 85 -0.72 -7.26 -8.33
CA GLU A 85 -0.65 -8.72 -8.37
C GLU A 85 0.01 -9.08 -9.70
N LYS A 86 1.26 -9.56 -9.62
CA LYS A 86 1.85 -10.28 -10.74
C LYS A 86 0.96 -11.50 -10.98
N LYS A 87 0.06 -11.40 -11.95
CA LYS A 87 -0.56 -12.57 -12.59
C LYS A 87 0.60 -13.34 -13.18
N ASN A 88 1.09 -14.34 -12.46
CA ASN A 88 1.95 -15.35 -13.08
C ASN A 88 1.15 -15.91 -14.26
N ALA A 89 1.70 -15.67 -15.45
CA ALA A 89 1.28 -16.30 -16.70
C ALA A 89 1.58 -17.79 -16.65
#